data_AF-A0A928EA19-F1
#
_entry.id   AF-A0A928EA19-F1
#
_cell.length_a   1.000
_cell.length_b   1.000
_cell.length_c   1.000
_cell.angle_alpha   90.00
_cell.angle_beta   90.00
_cell.angle_gamma   90.00
#
_symmetry.space_group_name_H-M   'P 1'
#
loop_
_entity.id
_entity.type
_entity.pdbx_description
1 polymer ?
#
loop_
_entity_poly.entity_id
_entity_poly.type
_entity_poly.pdbx_seq_one_letter_code
_entity_poly.pdbx_strand_id
1 'polypeptide(L)'
;MGRRVIVAIAFAALVAFGLCACGQQSSSPQSPVALKTMADAFSVKSSEARWVYDESRFFYAFNNNGTYTRVIVDLPEGMKEKLDAANFDETKIKELLASLPIAKSEVLADAATAKKELDALKGKTGAEVTAAGYAIINRSVNGSTTDCIAEREPLAYLITFEGPADRNAPNPVESVKDLKVKSAVIQGISAKALGIGEE
;
A
#
# COMPACT_ATOMS: atom_id res chain seq x y z
N MET A 1 13.35 57.79 24.17
CA MET A 1 14.55 57.73 25.04
C MET A 1 14.31 56.60 26.02
N GLY A 2 15.02 55.47 26.06
CA GLY A 2 16.39 55.21 25.66
C GLY A 2 17.14 54.67 26.88
N ARG A 3 17.09 53.36 27.13
CA ARG A 3 18.18 52.63 27.80
C ARG A 3 17.99 51.11 27.60
N ARG A 4 18.81 50.58 26.70
CA ARG A 4 19.03 49.15 26.49
C ARG A 4 19.98 48.66 27.59
N VAL A 5 19.67 47.54 28.22
CA VAL A 5 20.65 46.73 28.95
C VAL A 5 20.87 45.47 28.13
N ILE A 6 22.07 45.38 27.57
CA ILE A 6 22.59 44.20 26.88
C ILE A 6 23.22 43.34 27.96
N VAL A 7 22.72 42.12 28.15
CA VAL A 7 23.45 41.07 28.87
C VAL A 7 23.87 40.04 27.84
N ALA A 8 25.15 40.09 27.49
CA ALA A 8 25.83 39.05 26.76
C ALA A 8 26.14 37.89 27.72
N ILE A 9 25.56 36.73 27.47
CA ILE A 9 26.07 35.47 28.01
C ILE A 9 26.51 34.64 26.82
N ALA A 10 27.83 34.67 26.58
CA ALA A 10 28.51 33.69 25.77
C ALA A 10 28.60 32.40 26.59
N PHE A 11 27.88 31.37 26.16
CA PHE A 11 28.21 29.98 26.53
C PHE A 11 28.54 29.24 25.24
N ALA A 12 29.84 29.11 25.00
CA ALA A 12 30.40 28.16 24.07
C ALA A 12 30.13 26.76 24.63
N ALA A 13 29.11 26.09 24.10
CA ALA A 13 28.94 24.66 24.29
C ALA A 13 29.55 23.96 23.07
N LEU A 14 30.58 23.14 23.36
CA LEU A 14 31.22 22.23 22.42
C LEU A 14 30.17 21.48 21.60
N VAL A 15 30.22 21.66 20.28
CA VAL A 15 29.60 20.74 19.33
C VAL A 15 30.51 19.51 19.25
N ALA A 16 30.25 18.53 20.10
CA ALA A 16 30.71 17.17 19.87
C ALA A 16 29.86 16.59 18.72
N PHE A 17 30.40 16.60 17.51
CA PHE A 17 29.90 15.83 16.37
C PHE A 17 30.06 14.34 16.69
N GLY A 18 29.14 13.80 17.49
CA GLY A 18 28.88 12.38 17.57
C GLY A 18 28.19 11.96 16.29
N LEU A 19 28.98 11.54 15.31
CA LEU A 19 28.54 10.68 14.21
C LEU A 19 28.01 9.37 14.81
N CYS A 20 26.79 9.39 15.34
CA CYS A 20 25.95 8.21 15.38
C CYS A 20 25.51 7.96 13.94
N ALA A 21 26.38 7.29 13.19
CA ALA A 21 25.93 6.46 12.10
C ALA A 21 25.03 5.39 12.72
N CYS A 22 23.74 5.69 12.87
CA CYS A 22 22.71 4.67 12.96
C CYS A 22 22.93 3.81 11.73
N GLY A 23 23.50 2.63 11.93
CA GLY A 23 23.66 1.64 10.88
C GLY A 23 22.29 1.46 10.25
N GLN A 24 22.14 1.94 9.01
CA GLN A 24 21.16 1.38 8.10
C GLN A 24 21.55 -0.08 7.99
N GLN A 25 20.88 -0.90 8.80
CA GLN A 25 20.84 -2.33 8.64
C GLN A 25 20.28 -2.54 7.25
N SER A 26 21.19 -2.63 6.28
CA SER A 26 20.90 -3.06 4.94
C SER A 26 20.44 -4.49 5.10
N SER A 27 19.14 -4.67 5.29
CA SER A 27 18.50 -5.95 5.12
C SER A 27 18.80 -6.36 3.69
N SER A 28 19.82 -7.19 3.52
CA SER A 28 20.08 -7.90 2.28
C SER A 28 18.73 -8.43 1.77
N PRO A 29 18.44 -8.35 0.46
CA PRO A 29 17.22 -8.94 -0.09
C PRO A 29 17.16 -10.38 0.38
N GLN A 30 16.22 -10.71 1.26
CA GLN A 30 15.98 -12.11 1.59
C GLN A 30 15.56 -12.76 0.30
N SER A 31 16.32 -13.76 -0.14
CA SER A 31 15.93 -14.61 -1.25
C SER A 31 14.47 -15.03 -1.02
N PRO A 32 13.60 -14.86 -2.03
CA PRO A 32 12.18 -15.17 -1.85
C PRO A 32 12.06 -16.59 -1.32
N VAL A 33 11.39 -16.73 -0.16
CA VAL A 33 11.07 -18.04 0.39
C VAL A 33 10.33 -18.81 -0.69
N ALA A 34 10.83 -19.98 -1.08
CA ALA A 34 10.19 -20.79 -2.09
C ALA A 34 8.88 -21.34 -1.52
N LEU A 35 7.76 -20.68 -1.85
CA LEU A 35 6.43 -21.08 -1.43
C LEU A 35 5.98 -22.26 -2.30
N LYS A 36 5.62 -23.38 -1.66
CA LYS A 36 5.18 -24.60 -2.37
C LYS A 36 3.68 -24.81 -2.24
N THR A 37 3.11 -24.42 -1.11
CA THR A 37 1.71 -24.64 -0.74
C THR A 37 1.07 -23.36 -0.24
N MET A 38 -0.26 -23.32 -0.19
CA MET A 38 -0.97 -22.19 0.43
C MET A 38 -0.67 -22.05 1.92
N ALA A 39 -0.39 -23.14 2.64
CA ALA A 39 0.06 -23.05 4.03
C ALA A 39 1.34 -22.20 4.16
N ASP A 40 2.29 -22.35 3.22
CA ASP A 40 3.50 -21.54 3.19
C ASP A 40 3.14 -20.05 2.99
N ALA A 41 2.24 -19.75 2.05
CA ALA A 41 1.79 -18.39 1.78
C ALA A 41 1.04 -17.76 2.96
N PHE A 42 0.15 -18.50 3.62
CA PHE A 42 -0.59 -18.02 4.79
C PHE A 42 0.28 -17.81 6.03
N SER A 43 1.44 -18.48 6.10
CA SER A 43 2.40 -18.27 7.17
C SER A 43 3.11 -16.91 7.07
N VAL A 44 3.07 -16.27 5.90
CA VAL A 44 3.60 -14.92 5.71
C VAL A 44 2.69 -13.91 6.40
N LYS A 45 3.17 -13.36 7.52
CA LYS A 45 2.44 -12.34 8.27
C LYS A 45 2.40 -11.03 7.49
N SER A 46 1.25 -10.73 6.90
CA SER A 46 1.03 -9.48 6.17
C SER A 46 -0.33 -8.91 6.53
N SER A 47 -0.37 -7.67 7.02
CA SER A 47 -1.62 -6.92 7.24
C SER A 47 -2.26 -6.45 5.93
N GLU A 48 -1.52 -6.53 4.82
CA GLU A 48 -1.96 -6.14 3.48
C GLU A 48 -2.40 -7.37 2.66
N ALA A 49 -2.51 -8.54 3.31
CA ALA A 49 -2.97 -9.76 2.67
C ALA A 49 -4.40 -9.59 2.13
N ARG A 50 -4.59 -10.01 0.89
CA ARG A 50 -5.87 -9.97 0.17
C ARG A 50 -6.03 -11.26 -0.60
N TRP A 51 -7.27 -11.67 -0.81
CA TRP A 51 -7.58 -12.80 -1.66
C TRP A 51 -8.89 -12.60 -2.41
N VAL A 52 -8.99 -13.35 -3.50
CA VAL A 52 -10.21 -13.57 -4.29
C VAL A 52 -10.13 -14.96 -4.90
N TYR A 53 -11.26 -15.51 -5.29
CA TYR A 53 -11.31 -16.71 -6.11
C TYR A 53 -12.36 -16.59 -7.20
N ASP A 54 -12.14 -17.34 -8.27
CA ASP A 54 -13.09 -17.61 -9.34
C ASP A 54 -13.50 -19.10 -9.32
N GLU A 55 -14.16 -19.56 -10.38
CA GLU A 55 -14.60 -20.95 -10.57
C GLU A 55 -13.47 -21.99 -10.45
N SER A 56 -12.25 -21.62 -10.81
CA SER A 56 -11.14 -22.56 -11.00
C SER A 56 -9.87 -22.17 -10.30
N ARG A 57 -9.76 -20.95 -9.76
CA ARG A 57 -8.52 -20.42 -9.19
C ARG A 57 -8.77 -19.62 -7.93
N PHE A 58 -7.82 -19.70 -7.02
CA PHE A 58 -7.72 -18.82 -5.87
C PHE A 58 -6.44 -18.00 -5.96
N PHE A 59 -6.61 -16.69 -5.76
CA PHE A 59 -5.55 -15.70 -5.81
C PHE A 59 -5.33 -15.16 -4.41
N TYR A 60 -4.09 -15.22 -3.93
CA TYR A 60 -3.71 -14.67 -2.64
C TYR A 60 -2.52 -13.76 -2.84
N ALA A 61 -2.62 -12.53 -2.38
CA ALA A 61 -1.55 -11.57 -2.53
C ALA A 61 -1.23 -10.91 -1.20
N PHE A 62 0.05 -10.69 -0.95
CA PHE A 62 0.58 -10.27 0.34
C PHE A 62 1.90 -9.53 0.17
N ASN A 63 2.26 -8.75 1.18
CA ASN A 63 3.59 -8.14 1.29
C ASN A 63 4.51 -9.05 2.10
N ASN A 64 5.62 -9.46 1.49
CA ASN A 64 6.70 -10.17 2.16
C ASN A 64 7.96 -9.28 2.19
N ASN A 65 8.22 -8.66 3.34
CA ASN A 65 9.40 -7.84 3.58
C ASN A 65 9.66 -6.77 2.50
N GLY A 66 8.59 -6.08 2.06
CA GLY A 66 8.64 -5.04 1.04
C GLY A 66 8.42 -5.53 -0.38
N THR A 67 8.26 -6.84 -0.61
CA THR A 67 7.91 -7.37 -1.93
C THR A 67 6.45 -7.79 -1.95
N TYR A 68 5.63 -7.09 -2.75
CA TYR A 68 4.25 -7.48 -3.00
C TYR A 68 4.23 -8.67 -3.95
N THR A 69 3.69 -9.79 -3.48
CA THR A 69 3.66 -11.07 -4.19
C THR A 69 2.23 -11.54 -4.35
N ARG A 70 1.89 -12.15 -5.49
CA ARG A 70 0.64 -12.88 -5.73
C ARG A 70 0.96 -14.35 -5.97
N VAL A 71 0.25 -15.23 -5.28
CA VAL A 71 0.23 -16.67 -5.56
C VAL A 71 -1.12 -17.05 -6.16
N ILE A 72 -1.08 -18.00 -7.08
CA ILE A 72 -2.25 -18.53 -7.78
C ILE A 72 -2.27 -20.04 -7.53
N VAL A 73 -3.42 -20.56 -7.13
CA VAL A 73 -3.66 -22.01 -7.00
C VAL A 73 -4.86 -22.40 -7.82
N ASP A 74 -4.78 -23.58 -8.44
CA ASP A 74 -5.91 -24.20 -9.10
C ASP A 74 -6.81 -24.83 -8.05
N LEU A 75 -8.10 -24.52 -8.12
CA LEU A 75 -9.13 -25.06 -7.25
C LEU A 75 -9.62 -26.40 -7.83
N PRO A 76 -9.57 -27.49 -7.04
CA PRO A 76 -10.17 -28.74 -7.47
C PRO A 76 -11.70 -28.62 -7.52
N GLU A 77 -12.33 -29.53 -8.26
CA GLU A 77 -13.79 -29.60 -8.39
C GLU A 77 -14.48 -29.60 -7.01
N GLY A 78 -15.55 -28.82 -6.87
CA GLY A 78 -16.31 -28.70 -5.63
C GLY A 78 -15.66 -27.82 -4.56
N MET A 79 -14.47 -27.25 -4.82
CA MET A 79 -13.79 -26.40 -3.82
C MET A 79 -14.41 -25.01 -3.73
N LYS A 80 -14.92 -24.46 -4.83
CA LYS A 80 -15.59 -23.16 -4.81
C LYS A 80 -16.80 -23.18 -3.88
N GLU A 81 -17.63 -24.20 -3.93
CA GLU A 81 -18.81 -24.34 -3.08
C GLU A 81 -18.43 -24.43 -1.60
N LYS A 82 -17.28 -25.06 -1.29
CA LYS A 82 -16.74 -25.10 0.07
C LYS A 82 -16.25 -23.73 0.53
N LEU A 83 -15.61 -22.96 -0.36
CA LEU A 83 -15.18 -21.59 -0.09
C LEU A 83 -16.39 -20.65 0.10
N ASP A 84 -17.42 -20.78 -0.74
CA ASP A 84 -18.68 -20.05 -0.61
C ASP A 84 -19.36 -20.38 0.74
N ALA A 85 -19.41 -21.66 1.10
CA ALA A 85 -19.97 -22.12 2.38
C ALA A 85 -19.15 -21.68 3.60
N ALA A 86 -17.85 -21.41 3.44
CA ALA A 86 -17.02 -20.83 4.49
C ALA A 86 -17.41 -19.38 4.80
N ASN A 87 -18.12 -18.68 3.90
CA ASN A 87 -18.70 -17.35 4.10
C ASN A 87 -17.69 -16.34 4.68
N PHE A 88 -16.53 -16.19 4.02
CA PHE A 88 -15.44 -15.29 4.41
C PHE A 88 -14.79 -15.59 5.79
N ASP A 89 -15.05 -16.75 6.39
CA ASP A 89 -14.32 -17.23 7.57
C ASP A 89 -12.88 -17.57 7.17
N GLU A 90 -11.96 -16.66 7.49
CA GLU A 90 -10.54 -16.77 7.12
C GLU A 90 -9.89 -18.05 7.68
N THR A 91 -10.33 -18.54 8.84
CA THR A 91 -9.76 -19.75 9.45
C THR A 91 -10.13 -20.97 8.61
N LYS A 92 -11.42 -21.11 8.27
CA LYS A 92 -11.90 -22.22 7.43
C LYS A 92 -11.29 -22.18 6.03
N ILE A 93 -11.17 -21.01 5.43
CA ILE A 93 -10.55 -20.85 4.11
C ILE A 93 -9.10 -21.31 4.16
N LYS A 94 -8.34 -20.91 5.19
CA LYS A 94 -6.96 -21.35 5.37
C LYS A 94 -6.86 -22.86 5.51
N GLU A 95 -7.73 -23.47 6.30
CA GLU A 95 -7.78 -24.93 6.48
C GLU A 95 -8.10 -25.66 5.16
N LEU A 96 -9.09 -25.20 4.40
CA LEU A 96 -9.49 -25.80 3.12
C LEU A 96 -8.38 -25.77 2.07
N LEU A 97 -7.62 -24.67 2.02
CA LEU A 97 -6.65 -24.44 0.97
C LEU A 97 -5.23 -24.85 1.35
N ALA A 98 -4.92 -25.07 2.64
CA ALA A 98 -3.57 -25.24 3.17
C ALA A 98 -2.67 -26.19 2.37
N SER A 99 -3.21 -27.34 1.93
CA SER A 99 -2.47 -28.37 1.21
C SER A 99 -2.37 -28.16 -0.30
N LEU A 100 -3.11 -27.19 -0.87
CA LEU A 100 -3.11 -26.96 -2.30
C LEU A 100 -1.73 -26.45 -2.75
N PRO A 101 -1.17 -27.02 -3.83
CA PRO A 101 0.11 -26.59 -4.37
C PRO A 101 -0.03 -25.23 -5.03
N ILE A 102 1.00 -24.39 -4.88
CA ILE A 102 1.11 -23.13 -5.60
C ILE A 102 1.42 -23.41 -7.07
N ALA A 103 0.46 -23.09 -7.95
CA ALA A 103 0.62 -23.24 -9.39
C ALA A 103 1.53 -22.12 -9.96
N LYS A 104 1.38 -20.90 -9.44
CA LYS A 104 2.19 -19.75 -9.84
C LYS A 104 2.48 -18.81 -8.68
N SER A 105 3.67 -18.22 -8.67
CA SER A 105 4.06 -17.13 -7.77
C SER A 105 4.63 -15.99 -8.59
N GLU A 106 4.14 -14.78 -8.37
CA GLU A 106 4.47 -13.57 -9.15
C GLU A 106 4.84 -12.43 -8.21
N VAL A 107 5.97 -11.78 -8.48
CA VAL A 107 6.28 -10.49 -7.87
C VAL A 107 5.49 -9.42 -8.60
N LEU A 108 4.61 -8.74 -7.86
CA LEU A 108 3.80 -7.65 -8.39
C LEU A 108 4.56 -6.32 -8.35
N ALA A 109 5.12 -5.98 -7.18
CA ALA A 109 5.81 -4.71 -6.97
C ALA A 109 6.81 -4.76 -5.83
N ASP A 110 7.76 -3.82 -5.86
CA ASP A 110 8.71 -3.54 -4.78
C ASP A 110 8.29 -2.26 -4.03
N ALA A 111 8.14 -2.36 -2.71
CA ALA A 111 7.67 -1.29 -1.84
C ALA A 111 8.64 -0.11 -1.78
N ALA A 112 9.95 -0.35 -1.89
CA ALA A 112 10.95 0.73 -1.88
C ALA A 112 10.83 1.61 -3.13
N THR A 113 10.66 0.97 -4.29
CA THR A 113 10.41 1.63 -5.57
C THR A 113 9.10 2.41 -5.53
N ALA A 114 8.00 1.77 -5.10
CA ALA A 114 6.70 2.43 -4.97
C ALA A 114 6.76 3.62 -3.99
N LYS A 115 7.45 3.48 -2.85
CA LYS A 115 7.61 4.59 -1.90
C LYS A 115 8.33 5.78 -2.52
N LYS A 116 9.39 5.57 -3.30
CA LYS A 116 10.11 6.65 -3.98
C LYS A 116 9.20 7.40 -4.96
N GLU A 117 8.35 6.69 -5.69
CA GLU A 117 7.37 7.30 -6.58
C GLU A 117 6.31 8.11 -5.81
N LEU A 118 5.84 7.61 -4.67
CA LEU A 118 4.88 8.32 -3.81
C LEU A 118 5.47 9.57 -3.16
N ASP A 119 6.72 9.51 -2.70
CA ASP A 119 7.41 10.68 -2.15
C ASP A 119 7.50 11.80 -3.20
N ALA A 120 7.62 11.45 -4.49
CA ALA A 120 7.62 12.40 -5.60
C ALA A 120 6.24 13.00 -5.92
N LEU A 121 5.14 12.52 -5.31
CA LEU A 121 3.82 13.13 -5.44
C LEU A 121 3.62 14.32 -4.50
N LYS A 122 4.41 14.43 -3.42
CA LYS A 122 4.21 15.49 -2.43
C LYS A 122 4.28 16.88 -3.05
N GLY A 123 3.26 17.70 -2.79
CA GLY A 123 3.11 19.05 -3.32
C GLY A 123 2.54 19.13 -4.74
N LYS A 124 2.40 18.01 -5.46
CA LYS A 124 1.71 17.96 -6.75
C LYS A 124 0.21 18.17 -6.59
N THR A 125 -0.47 18.65 -7.62
CA THR A 125 -1.92 18.79 -7.63
C THR A 125 -2.63 17.46 -7.93
N GLY A 126 -3.93 17.36 -7.64
CA GLY A 126 -4.75 16.22 -8.06
C GLY A 126 -4.69 15.97 -9.57
N ALA A 127 -4.68 17.03 -10.39
CA ALA A 127 -4.53 16.92 -11.84
C ALA A 127 -3.18 16.28 -12.21
N GLU A 128 -2.08 16.72 -11.60
CA GLU A 128 -0.74 16.15 -11.83
C GLU A 128 -0.63 14.69 -11.35
N VAL A 129 -1.33 14.32 -10.27
CA VAL A 129 -1.42 12.94 -9.79
C VAL A 129 -2.11 12.06 -10.84
N THR A 130 -3.24 12.50 -11.40
CA THR A 130 -3.93 11.74 -12.46
C THR A 130 -3.12 11.66 -13.74
N ALA A 131 -2.41 12.73 -14.13
CA ALA A 131 -1.50 12.72 -15.27
C ALA A 131 -0.33 11.75 -15.09
N ALA A 132 0.08 11.48 -13.85
CA ALA A 132 1.07 10.45 -13.51
C ALA A 132 0.52 9.01 -13.53
N GLY A 133 -0.75 8.81 -13.91
CA GLY A 133 -1.38 7.49 -14.07
C GLY A 133 -2.06 6.94 -12.81
N TYR A 134 -2.26 7.76 -11.78
CA TYR A 134 -3.04 7.35 -10.60
C TYR A 134 -4.52 7.61 -10.84
N ALA A 135 -5.34 6.56 -10.84
CA ALA A 135 -6.79 6.66 -10.90
C ALA A 135 -7.35 6.94 -9.51
N ILE A 136 -7.98 8.10 -9.30
CA ILE A 136 -8.62 8.44 -8.01
C ILE A 136 -10.03 7.87 -7.99
N ILE A 137 -10.28 6.90 -7.11
CA ILE A 137 -11.51 6.09 -7.10
C ILE A 137 -12.51 6.59 -6.07
N ASN A 138 -12.03 7.01 -4.90
CA ASN A 138 -12.88 7.44 -3.80
C ASN A 138 -12.26 8.62 -3.04
N ARG A 139 -13.09 9.36 -2.30
CA ARG A 139 -12.69 10.47 -1.44
C ARG A 139 -13.41 10.43 -0.09
N SER A 140 -12.72 10.86 0.96
CA SER A 140 -13.27 11.16 2.28
C SER A 140 -12.75 12.51 2.74
N VAL A 141 -13.64 13.40 3.17
CA VAL A 141 -13.26 14.72 3.71
C VAL A 141 -13.09 14.59 5.21
N ASN A 142 -11.87 14.75 5.69
CA ASN A 142 -11.46 14.60 7.09
C ASN A 142 -11.03 15.97 7.63
N GLY A 143 -12.02 16.80 7.99
CA GLY A 143 -11.77 18.16 8.47
C GLY A 143 -11.14 19.05 7.40
N SER A 144 -9.86 19.40 7.60
CA SER A 144 -9.09 20.28 6.71
C SER A 144 -8.31 19.54 5.62
N THR A 145 -8.47 18.23 5.51
CA THR A 145 -7.79 17.40 4.49
C THR A 145 -8.79 16.51 3.77
N THR A 146 -8.40 16.03 2.60
CA THR A 146 -9.15 15.02 1.86
C THR A 146 -8.29 13.80 1.63
N ASP A 147 -8.76 12.66 2.12
CA ASP A 147 -8.15 11.36 1.87
C ASP A 147 -8.78 10.74 0.64
N CYS A 148 -7.97 10.35 -0.32
CA CYS A 148 -8.40 9.69 -1.55
C CYS A 148 -7.80 8.30 -1.65
N ILE A 149 -8.63 7.33 -2.03
CA ILE A 149 -8.14 6.03 -2.49
C ILE A 149 -7.82 6.16 -3.97
N ALA A 150 -6.58 5.84 -4.33
CA ALA A 150 -6.12 5.84 -5.70
C ALA A 150 -5.50 4.50 -6.07
N GLU A 151 -5.57 4.13 -7.35
CA GLU A 151 -4.94 2.93 -7.88
C GLU A 151 -3.97 3.29 -9.01
N ARG A 152 -2.82 2.61 -9.01
CA ARG A 152 -1.88 2.55 -10.13
C ARG A 152 -1.29 1.16 -10.07
N GLU A 153 -1.71 0.32 -11.00
CA GLU A 153 -1.47 -1.13 -10.90
C GLU A 153 0.02 -1.45 -10.69
N PRO A 154 0.33 -2.41 -9.81
CA PRO A 154 -0.60 -3.33 -9.14
C PRO A 154 -1.11 -2.87 -7.77
N LEU A 155 -0.79 -1.66 -7.33
CA LEU A 155 -1.00 -1.22 -5.95
C LEU A 155 -2.17 -0.25 -5.79
N ALA A 156 -2.72 -0.25 -4.57
CA ALA A 156 -3.65 0.74 -4.07
C ALA A 156 -2.94 1.69 -3.09
N TYR A 157 -3.35 2.95 -3.10
CA TYR A 157 -2.70 4.04 -2.39
C TYR A 157 -3.72 4.88 -1.65
N LEU A 158 -3.31 5.40 -0.49
CA LEU A 158 -4.00 6.47 0.22
C LEU A 158 -3.26 7.77 -0.05
N ILE A 159 -3.88 8.68 -0.81
CA ILE A 159 -3.34 10.01 -1.12
C ILE A 159 -4.14 11.05 -0.35
N THR A 160 -3.47 11.75 0.56
CA THR A 160 -4.05 12.84 1.34
C THR A 160 -3.73 14.17 0.68
N PHE A 161 -4.76 14.95 0.38
CA PHE A 161 -4.68 16.30 -0.16
C PHE A 161 -4.82 17.36 0.94
N GLU A 162 -4.14 18.49 0.76
CA GLU A 162 -4.28 19.71 1.53
C GLU A 162 -5.61 20.38 1.19
N GLY A 163 -6.48 20.55 2.19
CA GLY A 163 -7.78 21.18 2.01
C GLY A 163 -8.94 20.19 1.84
N PRO A 164 -10.16 20.65 2.11
CA PRO A 164 -11.37 19.87 1.82
C PRO A 164 -11.66 19.87 0.31
N ALA A 165 -12.02 18.71 -0.22
CA ALA A 165 -12.45 18.54 -1.60
C ALA A 165 -13.74 19.31 -1.87
N ASP A 166 -13.91 19.77 -3.12
CA ASP A 166 -15.17 20.34 -3.56
C ASP A 166 -16.27 19.27 -3.52
N ARG A 167 -17.25 19.46 -2.62
CA ARG A 167 -18.36 18.52 -2.44
C ARG A 167 -19.33 18.53 -3.62
N ASN A 168 -19.34 19.60 -4.41
CA ASN A 168 -20.23 19.77 -5.56
C ASN A 168 -19.61 19.25 -6.87
N ALA A 169 -18.33 18.88 -6.85
CA ALA A 169 -17.67 18.33 -8.01
C ALA A 169 -18.30 16.98 -8.44
N PRO A 170 -18.43 16.74 -9.75
CA PRO A 170 -19.18 15.60 -10.28
C PRO A 170 -18.52 14.25 -10.00
N ASN A 171 -17.22 14.22 -9.69
CA ASN A 171 -16.49 12.99 -9.40
C ASN A 171 -15.28 13.27 -8.47
N PRO A 172 -14.65 12.23 -7.90
CA PRO A 172 -13.49 12.40 -7.01
C PRO A 172 -12.31 13.15 -7.63
N VAL A 173 -12.00 12.91 -8.91
CA VAL A 173 -10.89 13.57 -9.61
C VAL A 173 -11.09 15.08 -9.66
N GLU A 174 -12.24 15.54 -10.14
CA GLU A 174 -12.57 16.97 -10.23
C GLU A 174 -12.59 17.64 -8.86
N SER A 175 -12.97 16.91 -7.81
CA SER A 175 -13.09 17.45 -6.45
C SER A 175 -11.76 17.82 -5.78
N VAL A 176 -10.65 17.25 -6.26
CA VAL A 176 -9.31 17.44 -5.69
C VAL A 176 -8.28 17.94 -6.72
N LYS A 177 -8.70 18.22 -7.96
CA LYS A 177 -7.80 18.51 -9.07
C LYS A 177 -6.79 19.62 -8.79
N ASP A 178 -7.19 20.65 -8.05
CA ASP A 178 -6.37 21.82 -7.72
C ASP A 178 -5.75 21.73 -6.31
N LEU A 179 -6.13 20.73 -5.52
CA LEU A 179 -5.57 20.52 -4.18
C LEU A 179 -4.19 19.87 -4.28
N LYS A 180 -3.29 20.25 -3.38
CA LYS A 180 -1.92 19.70 -3.33
C LYS A 180 -1.84 18.45 -2.48
N VAL A 181 -1.01 17.50 -2.86
CA VAL A 181 -0.75 16.29 -2.08
C VAL A 181 0.05 16.65 -0.82
N LYS A 182 -0.51 16.33 0.34
CA LYS A 182 0.14 16.41 1.66
C LYS A 182 1.00 15.18 1.93
N SER A 183 0.45 14.00 1.67
CA SER A 183 1.10 12.69 1.86
C SER A 183 0.50 11.64 0.94
N ALA A 184 1.28 10.62 0.60
CA ALA A 184 0.81 9.44 -0.09
C ALA A 184 1.47 8.19 0.50
N VAL A 185 0.70 7.15 0.76
CA VAL A 185 1.20 5.87 1.30
C VAL A 185 0.61 4.70 0.53
N ILE A 186 1.34 3.59 0.49
CA ILE A 186 0.81 2.33 -0.04
C ILE A 186 -0.23 1.81 0.95
N GLN A 187 -1.41 1.47 0.44
CA GLN A 187 -2.49 0.87 1.22
C GLN A 187 -2.47 -0.67 1.10
N GLY A 188 -1.93 -1.17 -0.02
CA GLY A 188 -1.78 -2.58 -0.31
C GLY A 188 -1.93 -2.85 -1.80
N ILE A 189 -2.46 -4.03 -2.12
CA ILE A 189 -2.64 -4.50 -3.50
C ILE A 189 -4.02 -4.07 -4.00
N SER A 190 -4.07 -3.56 -5.24
CA SER A 190 -5.33 -3.12 -5.88
C SER A 190 -6.25 -4.30 -6.14
N ALA A 191 -7.56 -4.05 -6.18
CA ALA A 191 -8.54 -5.10 -6.51
C ALA A 191 -8.28 -5.67 -7.91
N LYS A 192 -7.93 -4.80 -8.87
CA LYS A 192 -7.62 -5.19 -10.23
C LYS A 192 -6.40 -6.11 -10.34
N ALA A 193 -5.35 -5.84 -9.56
CA ALA A 193 -4.19 -6.72 -9.49
C ALA A 193 -4.47 -8.10 -8.87
N LEU A 194 -5.59 -8.26 -8.17
CA LEU A 194 -6.04 -9.58 -7.67
C LEU A 194 -6.80 -10.37 -8.73
N GLY A 195 -7.08 -9.80 -9.91
CA GLY A 195 -7.93 -10.40 -10.95
C GLY A 195 -9.42 -10.07 -10.79
N ILE A 196 -9.77 -9.10 -9.93
CA ILE A 196 -11.15 -8.60 -9.81
C ILE A 196 -11.37 -7.53 -10.88
N GLY A 197 -12.26 -7.79 -11.85
CA GLY A 197 -12.66 -6.80 -12.86
C GLY A 197 -12.15 -7.03 -14.29
N GLU A 198 -11.63 -8.23 -14.60
CA GLU A 198 -11.54 -8.69 -16.00
C GLU A 198 -12.85 -9.41 -16.38
N GLU A 199 -13.91 -8.63 -16.63
CA GLU A 199 -15.08 -9.06 -17.41
C GLU A 199 -15.18 -8.26 -18.71
#